data_AF-A0A958HT69-F1
#
_entry.id   AF-A0A958HT69-F1
#
_cell.length_a   1.000
_cell.length_b   1.000
_cell.length_c   1.000
_cell.angle_alpha   90.00
_cell.angle_beta   90.00
_cell.angle_gamma   90.00
#
_symmetry.space_group_name_H-M   'P 1'
#
loop_
_entity.id
_entity.type
_entity.pdbx_description
1 polymer ?
#
loop_
_entity_poly.entity_id
_entity_poly.type
_entity_poly.pdbx_seq_one_letter_code
_entity_poly.pdbx_strand_id
1 'polypeptide(L)' 'IVLKEGETATVGEFKTYFSERLVAYKVPSEVEFRSELPKSMIGKILRRQLREEEISKQSSGDSHQ' A
#
# COMPACT_ATOMS: atom_id res chain seq x y z
N ILE A 1 -0.20 2.53 -2.36
CA ILE A 1 -0.95 3.42 -3.27
C ILE A 1 0.06 4.34 -3.95
N VAL A 2 -0.09 4.59 -5.26
CA VAL A 2 0.72 5.58 -5.98
C VAL A 2 -0.20 6.73 -6.38
N LEU A 3 0.14 7.95 -5.95
CA LEU A 3 -0.59 9.16 -6.31
C LEU A 3 -0.14 9.65 -7.68
N LYS A 4 -1.04 10.33 -8.39
CA LYS A 4 -0.65 11.04 -9.61
C LYS A 4 0.20 12.25 -9.25
N GLU A 5 0.99 12.69 -10.21
CA GLU A 5 1.85 13.87 -10.04
C GLU A 5 1.00 15.10 -9.71
N GLY A 6 1.34 15.79 -8.62
CA GLY A 6 0.62 16.97 -8.12
C GLY A 6 -0.62 16.67 -7.27
N GLU A 7 -1.03 15.40 -7.13
CA GLU A 7 -2.12 15.03 -6.23
C GLU A 7 -1.60 14.68 -4.82
N THR A 8 -2.34 15.12 -3.80
CA THR A 8 -2.10 14.75 -2.41
C THR A 8 -3.36 14.09 -1.87
N ALA A 9 -3.18 13.03 -1.09
CA ALA A 9 -4.27 12.37 -0.41
C ALA A 9 -3.76 11.72 0.87
N THR A 10 -4.64 11.59 1.85
CA THR A 10 -4.33 11.13 3.19
C THR A 10 -4.84 9.71 3.42
N VAL A 11 -4.22 8.99 4.36
CA VAL A 11 -4.67 7.65 4.75
C VAL A 11 -6.12 7.67 5.23
N GLY A 12 -6.54 8.75 5.92
CA GLY A 12 -7.91 8.92 6.42
C GLY A 12 -8.94 8.95 5.30
N GLU A 13 -8.68 9.72 4.24
CA GLU A 13 -9.57 9.79 3.06
C GLU A 13 -9.74 8.42 2.40
N PHE A 14 -8.66 7.64 2.26
CA PHE A 14 -8.75 6.29 1.72
C PHE A 14 -9.51 5.34 2.64
N LYS A 15 -9.27 5.39 3.95
CA LYS A 15 -10.00 4.55 4.92
C LYS A 15 -11.50 4.83 4.86
N THR A 16 -11.89 6.11 4.86
CA THR A 16 -13.31 6.52 4.71
C THR A 16 -13.85 6.02 3.37
N TYR A 17 -13.16 6.29 2.26
CA TYR A 17 -13.55 5.85 0.92
C TYR A 17 -13.76 4.33 0.83
N PHE A 18 -12.88 3.54 1.44
CA PHE A 18 -13.02 2.08 1.49
C PHE A 18 -14.17 1.66 2.41
N SER A 19 -14.35 2.28 3.58
CA SER A 19 -15.43 1.92 4.51
C SER A 19 -16.83 2.22 3.96
N GLU A 20 -16.97 3.25 3.12
CA GLU A 20 -18.26 3.60 2.51
C GLU A 20 -18.64 2.67 1.35
N ARG A 21 -17.64 2.06 0.68
CA ARG A 21 -17.83 1.27 -0.55
C ARG A 21 -17.60 -0.21 -0.38
N LEU A 22 -16.90 -0.62 0.68
CA LEU A 22 -16.54 -1.99 0.97
C LEU A 22 -17.11 -2.41 2.32
N VAL A 23 -17.48 -3.68 2.40
CA VAL A 23 -17.76 -4.35 3.67
C VAL A 23 -16.52 -4.35 4.55
N ALA A 24 -16.71 -4.26 5.88
CA ALA A 24 -15.64 -4.02 6.86
C ALA A 24 -14.41 -4.92 6.70
N TYR A 25 -14.58 -6.21 6.37
CA TYR A 25 -13.46 -7.15 6.21
C TYR A 25 -12.64 -6.96 4.92
N LYS A 26 -13.14 -6.19 3.95
CA LYS A 26 -12.42 -5.83 2.71
C LYS A 26 -11.72 -4.48 2.81
N VAL A 27 -11.93 -3.75 3.91
CA VAL A 27 -11.20 -2.50 4.15
C VAL A 27 -9.76 -2.87 4.51
N PRO A 28 -8.75 -2.34 3.80
CA PRO A 28 -7.36 -2.59 4.13
C PRO A 28 -7.01 -2.10 5.55
N SER A 29 -6.35 -2.93 6.34
CA SER A 29 -5.90 -2.55 7.70
C SER A 29 -4.85 -1.44 7.67
N GLU A 30 -3.94 -1.51 6.69
CA GLU A 30 -2.82 -0.60 6.51
C GLU A 30 -2.81 -0.07 5.07
N VAL A 31 -2.44 1.21 4.93
CA VAL A 31 -2.36 1.90 3.64
C VAL A 31 -1.04 2.66 3.60
N GLU A 32 -0.13 2.26 2.72
CA GLU A 32 1.15 2.92 2.49
C GLU A 32 1.12 3.64 1.13
N PHE A 33 1.61 4.87 1.11
CA PHE A 33 1.88 5.59 -0.13
C PHE A 33 3.31 5.31 -0.58
N ARG A 34 3.47 4.89 -1.83
CA ARG A 34 4.76 4.66 -2.46
C ARG A 34 4.88 5.57 -3.68
N SER A 35 6.09 6.01 -3.98
CA SER A 35 6.39 6.76 -5.20
C SER A 35 6.17 5.90 -6.44
N GLU A 36 6.50 4.62 -6.37
CA GLU A 36 6.35 3.67 -7.45
C GLU A 36 5.99 2.26 -6.97
N LEU A 37 5.46 1.46 -7.90
CA LEU A 37 5.25 0.03 -7.70
C LEU A 37 6.32 -0.73 -8.47
N PRO A 38 6.87 -1.82 -7.93
CA PRO A 38 7.81 -2.65 -8.66
C PRO A 38 7.08 -3.24 -9.86
N LYS A 39 7.64 -2.97 -11.04
CA LYS A 39 7.13 -3.43 -12.32
C LYS A 39 8.19 -4.32 -12.97
N SER A 40 7.73 -5.31 -13.71
CA SER A 40 8.60 -6.08 -14.60
C SER A 40 9.09 -5.21 -15.76
N MET A 41 10.09 -5.69 -16.50
CA MET A 41 10.61 -5.03 -17.71
C MET A 41 9.53 -4.73 -18.77
N ILE A 42 8.40 -5.44 -18.73
CA ILE A 42 7.25 -5.23 -19.63
C ILE A 42 6.08 -4.50 -18.94
N GLY A 43 6.32 -3.87 -17.78
CA GLY A 43 5.37 -3.01 -17.07
C GLY A 43 4.38 -3.72 -16.15
N LYS A 44 4.47 -5.04 -15.95
CA LYS A 44 3.54 -5.77 -15.05
C LYS A 44 3.91 -5.56 -13.59
N ILE A 45 2.93 -5.23 -12.75
CA ILE A 45 3.15 -5.07 -11.30
C ILE A 45 3.58 -6.41 -10.68
N LEU A 46 4.74 -6.42 -10.03
CA LEU A 46 5.32 -7.57 -9.35
C LEU A 46 4.76 -7.69 -7.93
N ARG A 47 3.54 -8.24 -7.82
CA ARG A 47 2.87 -8.45 -6.51
C ARG A 47 3.67 -9.34 -5.56
N ARG A 48 4.46 -10.28 -6.09
CA ARG A 48 5.31 -11.15 -5.27
C ARG A 48 6.39 -10.35 -4.55
N GLN A 49 7.10 -9.50 -5.29
CA GLN A 49 8.15 -8.66 -4.72
C GLN A 49 7.58 -7.66 -3.69
N LEU A 50 6.44 -7.04 -3.98
CA LEU A 50 5.73 -6.20 -2.99
C LEU A 50 5.46 -6.93 -1.67
N ARG A 51 5.08 -8.21 -1.75
CA ARG A 51 4.80 -9.02 -0.56
C ARG A 51 6.09 -9.39 0.17
N GLU A 52 7.14 -9.76 -0.57
CA GLU A 52 8.45 -10.10 0.01
C GLU A 52 9.07 -8.90 0.74
N GLU A 53 9.00 -7.70 0.16
CA GLU A 53 9.44 -6.45 0.79
C GLU A 53 8.68 -6.16 2.10
N GLU A 54 7.37 -6.43 2.13
CA GLU A 54 6.56 -6.21 3.32
C GLU A 54 6.85 -7.24 4.42
N ILE A 55 6.97 -8.51 4.04
CA ILE A 55 7.38 -9.58 4.97
C ILE A 55 8.80 -9.32 5.50
N SER A 56 9.72 -8.86 4.65
CA SER A 56 11.08 -8.56 5.08
C SER A 56 11.10 -7.36 6.03
N LYS A 57 10.33 -6.29 5.76
CA LYS A 57 10.15 -5.16 6.69
C LYS A 57 9.61 -5.64 8.04
N GLN A 58 8.58 -6.48 8.05
CA GLN A 58 8.00 -7.03 9.29
C GLN A 58 8.99 -7.92 10.06
N SER A 59 9.84 -8.67 9.35
CA SER A 59 10.83 -9.57 9.99
C SER A 59 12.08 -8.86 10.53
N SER A 60 12.37 -7.63 10.08
CA SER A 60 13.61 -6.90 10.40
C SER A 60 13.41 -5.67 11.30
N GLY A 61 12.18 -5.40 11.74
CA GLY A 61 11.86 -4.17 12.47
C GLY A 61 10.67 -4.28 13.39
N ASP A 62 10.70 -5.20 14.35
CA ASP A 62 10.04 -4.96 15.64
C ASP A 62 11.03 -4.31 16.61
N SER A 63 11.32 -3.05 16.32
CA SER A 63 11.83 -2.10 17.29
C SER A 63 11.12 -0.78 17.02
N HIS A 64 9.80 -0.79 17.19
CA HIS A 64 9.06 0.41 17.58
C HIS A 64 9.08 0.47 19.11
N GLN A 65 10.06 1.20 19.66
CA GLN A 65 9.87 1.98 20.88
C GLN A 65 9.19 3.31 20.50
#